data_AF-A0AAU3R2F0-F1
#
_entry.id   AF-A0AAU3R2F0-F1
#
_cell.length_a   1.000
_cell.length_b   1.000
_cell.length_c   1.000
_cell.angle_alpha   90.00
_cell.angle_beta   90.00
_cell.angle_gamma   90.00
#
_symmetry.space_group_name_H-M   'P 1'
#
loop_
_entity.id
_entity.type
_entity.pdbx_description
1 polymer ?
#
loop_
_entity_poly.entity_id
_entity_poly.type
_entity_poly.pdbx_seq_one_letter_code
_entity_poly.pdbx_strand_id
1 'polypeptide(L)'
;MGERDVEQGESAVPAPVPLDAAGARVVTAGLREAMDDVRRSVGVLAARVRDAHAARVWAPLGHASWAKYCAGEFGISRAQAYRLLDVARALGTIQAAVADTDLSRMRDTDPAAAAVLDYGLSQHALIAVSARPSDIADLITNRLAALAHSAPQAPDPATVRAVVRQAVHDIRTTPPPAPDEPPTNPTPAALRRAVDDLAAHTQTIGELLLEVAPAYLSDHQATGILVAFCDDIGIDLDHGLAARRYALTSDRRALHGTVL
;
A
#
# COMPACT_ATOMS: atom_id res chain seq x y z
N MET A 1 20.80 -34.90 -55.33
CA MET A 1 19.72 -33.92 -55.53
C MET A 1 19.55 -33.27 -54.17
N GLY A 2 20.20 -32.12 -53.97
CA GLY A 2 20.54 -31.58 -52.65
C GLY A 2 19.38 -30.86 -51.97
N GLU A 3 19.24 -31.13 -50.69
CA GLU A 3 18.45 -30.38 -49.73
C GLU A 3 18.98 -28.94 -49.63
N ARG A 4 18.08 -27.97 -49.65
CA ARG A 4 18.40 -26.56 -49.38
C ARG A 4 18.20 -26.34 -47.89
N ASP A 5 19.31 -26.07 -47.20
CA ASP A 5 19.32 -25.43 -45.90
C ASP A 5 18.65 -24.07 -45.98
N VAL A 6 17.64 -23.86 -45.15
CA VAL A 6 17.10 -22.54 -44.83
C VAL A 6 17.85 -22.07 -43.60
N GLU A 7 18.97 -21.37 -43.81
CA GLU A 7 19.62 -20.58 -42.77
C GLU A 7 18.63 -19.52 -42.27
N GLN A 8 18.10 -19.77 -41.06
CA GLN A 8 17.42 -18.76 -40.28
C GLN A 8 18.45 -17.70 -39.88
N GLY A 9 18.43 -16.58 -40.59
CA GLY A 9 19.12 -15.37 -40.18
C GLY A 9 18.58 -14.92 -38.83
N GLU A 10 19.34 -15.23 -37.78
CA GLU A 10 19.17 -14.71 -36.44
C GLU A 10 19.27 -13.18 -36.50
N SER A 11 18.11 -12.53 -36.54
CA SER A 11 17.98 -11.09 -36.54
C SER A 11 18.43 -10.59 -35.17
N ALA A 12 19.74 -10.34 -35.05
CA ALA A 12 20.34 -9.75 -33.86
C ALA A 12 19.67 -8.40 -33.60
N VAL A 13 18.86 -8.34 -32.54
CA VAL A 13 18.29 -7.09 -32.05
C VAL A 13 19.47 -6.16 -31.75
N PRO A 14 19.58 -4.99 -32.42
CA PRO A 14 20.71 -4.09 -32.21
C PRO A 14 20.72 -3.65 -30.74
N ALA A 15 21.92 -3.69 -30.14
CA ALA A 15 22.11 -3.28 -28.75
C ALA A 15 21.59 -1.83 -28.56
N PRO A 16 20.82 -1.54 -27.50
CA PRO A 16 20.26 -0.22 -27.29
C PRO A 16 21.39 0.81 -27.17
N VAL A 17 21.35 1.83 -28.04
CA VAL A 17 22.31 2.93 -28.01
C VAL A 17 22.16 3.65 -26.68
N PRO A 18 23.25 3.82 -25.90
CA PRO A 18 23.20 4.55 -24.64
C PRO A 18 22.71 5.98 -24.86
N LEU A 19 21.69 6.39 -24.11
CA LEU A 19 21.20 7.77 -24.13
C LEU A 19 22.30 8.72 -23.64
N ASP A 20 22.45 9.86 -24.32
CA ASP A 20 23.24 10.96 -23.78
C ASP A 20 22.53 11.59 -22.56
N ALA A 21 23.24 12.47 -21.84
CA ALA A 21 22.71 13.08 -20.62
C ALA A 21 21.44 13.92 -20.86
N ALA A 22 21.26 14.49 -22.06
CA ALA A 22 20.07 15.26 -22.39
C ALA A 22 18.86 14.32 -22.60
N GLY A 23 19.04 13.25 -23.37
CA GLY A 23 18.05 12.21 -23.59
C GLY A 23 17.65 11.52 -22.28
N ALA A 24 18.62 11.22 -21.41
CA ALA A 24 18.33 10.65 -20.08
C ALA A 24 17.45 11.59 -19.23
N ARG A 25 17.68 12.92 -19.26
CA ARG A 25 16.85 13.88 -18.53
C ARG A 25 15.43 13.95 -19.08
N VAL A 26 15.25 13.91 -20.40
CA VAL A 26 13.92 13.91 -21.04
C VAL A 26 13.14 12.66 -20.67
N VAL A 27 13.75 11.46 -20.79
CA VAL A 27 13.12 10.20 -20.39
C VAL A 27 12.75 10.22 -18.91
N THR A 28 13.65 10.71 -18.05
CA THR A 28 13.36 10.82 -16.62
C THR A 28 12.21 11.79 -16.33
N ALA A 29 12.10 12.89 -17.06
CA ALA A 29 10.98 13.82 -16.93
C ALA A 29 9.65 13.16 -17.33
N GLY A 30 9.63 12.44 -18.46
CA GLY A 30 8.45 11.68 -18.91
C GLY A 30 8.03 10.59 -17.92
N LEU A 31 8.99 9.90 -17.29
CA LEU A 31 8.70 8.94 -16.22
C LEU A 31 8.05 9.60 -15.01
N ARG A 32 8.53 10.78 -14.59
CA ARG A 32 7.92 11.51 -13.47
C ARG A 32 6.48 11.92 -13.78
N GLU A 33 6.24 12.40 -14.99
CA GLU A 33 4.89 12.77 -15.45
C GLU A 33 3.95 11.56 -15.45
N ALA A 34 4.37 10.43 -16.02
CA ALA A 34 3.58 9.20 -16.00
C ALA A 34 3.29 8.70 -14.57
N MET A 35 4.25 8.83 -13.65
CA MET A 35 4.03 8.48 -12.23
C MET A 35 3.00 9.41 -11.57
N ASP A 36 2.99 10.70 -11.90
CA ASP A 36 2.01 11.65 -11.38
C ASP A 36 0.60 11.36 -11.94
N ASP A 37 0.50 10.96 -13.20
CA ASP A 37 -0.77 10.51 -13.79
C ASP A 37 -1.31 9.26 -13.09
N VAL A 38 -0.45 8.27 -12.81
CA VAL A 38 -0.84 7.08 -12.03
C VAL A 38 -1.37 7.48 -10.65
N ARG A 39 -0.70 8.40 -9.95
CA ARG A 39 -1.15 8.87 -8.63
C ARG A 39 -2.51 9.56 -8.71
N ARG A 40 -2.73 10.39 -9.72
CA ARG A 40 -4.04 11.03 -9.98
C ARG A 40 -5.13 9.97 -10.22
N SER A 41 -4.85 8.97 -11.05
CA SER A 41 -5.78 7.86 -11.30
C SER A 41 -6.10 7.05 -10.04
N VAL A 42 -5.12 6.83 -9.16
CA VAL A 42 -5.35 6.17 -7.86
C VAL A 42 -6.31 6.98 -6.99
N GLY A 43 -6.18 8.31 -6.95
CA GLY A 43 -7.12 9.18 -6.23
C GLY A 43 -8.56 9.04 -6.73
N VAL A 44 -8.75 9.04 -8.05
CA VAL A 44 -10.07 8.85 -8.68
C VAL A 44 -10.63 7.46 -8.38
N LEU A 45 -9.81 6.41 -8.52
CA LEU A 45 -10.21 5.03 -8.22
C LEU A 45 -10.64 4.90 -6.75
N ALA A 46 -9.87 5.46 -5.83
CA ALA A 46 -10.16 5.44 -4.40
C ALA A 46 -11.52 6.07 -4.07
N ALA A 47 -11.82 7.23 -4.67
CA ALA A 47 -13.13 7.87 -4.52
C ALA A 47 -14.27 6.96 -5.05
N ARG A 48 -14.10 6.39 -6.25
CA ARG A 48 -15.09 5.47 -6.84
C ARG A 48 -15.30 4.21 -6.01
N VAL A 49 -14.23 3.63 -5.47
CA VAL A 49 -14.29 2.47 -4.57
C VAL A 49 -15.07 2.79 -3.30
N ARG A 50 -14.79 3.94 -2.67
CA ARG A 50 -15.55 4.40 -1.49
C ARG A 50 -17.02 4.55 -1.80
N ASP A 51 -17.36 5.24 -2.89
CA ASP A 51 -18.74 5.55 -3.24
C ASP A 51 -19.51 4.26 -3.60
N ALA A 52 -18.89 3.38 -4.39
CA ALA A 52 -19.44 2.06 -4.70
C ALA A 52 -19.66 1.22 -3.43
N HIS A 53 -18.72 1.29 -2.48
CA HIS A 53 -18.83 0.53 -1.25
C HIS A 53 -19.91 1.08 -0.31
N ALA A 54 -20.01 2.41 -0.18
CA ALA A 54 -21.05 3.07 0.58
C ALA A 54 -22.45 2.78 0.01
N ALA A 55 -22.59 2.79 -1.32
CA ALA A 55 -23.82 2.44 -2.01
C ALA A 55 -24.14 0.93 -2.00
N ARG A 56 -23.22 0.09 -1.49
CA ARG A 56 -23.32 -1.37 -1.46
C ARG A 56 -23.69 -1.96 -2.83
N VAL A 57 -23.05 -1.50 -3.91
CA VAL A 57 -23.40 -1.86 -5.30
C VAL A 57 -23.44 -3.36 -5.58
N TRP A 58 -22.73 -4.17 -4.79
CA TRP A 58 -22.75 -5.62 -4.89
C TRP A 58 -24.11 -6.26 -4.59
N ALA A 59 -24.93 -5.63 -3.75
CA ALA A 59 -26.23 -6.16 -3.35
C ALA A 59 -27.25 -6.17 -4.51
N PRO A 60 -27.52 -5.06 -5.22
CA PRO A 60 -28.41 -5.07 -6.37
C PRO A 60 -27.86 -5.86 -7.57
N LEU A 61 -26.54 -6.02 -7.65
CA LEU A 61 -25.87 -6.84 -8.66
C LEU A 61 -25.84 -8.34 -8.30
N GLY A 62 -26.44 -8.75 -7.18
CA GLY A 62 -26.60 -10.16 -6.82
C GLY A 62 -25.37 -10.83 -6.20
N HIS A 63 -24.33 -10.07 -5.85
CA HIS A 63 -23.16 -10.63 -5.17
C HIS A 63 -23.35 -10.61 -3.64
N ALA A 64 -22.98 -11.71 -2.99
CA ALA A 64 -23.15 -11.88 -1.55
C ALA A 64 -22.27 -10.93 -0.69
N SER A 65 -21.21 -10.35 -1.26
CA SER A 65 -20.31 -9.45 -0.55
C SER A 65 -19.47 -8.60 -1.51
N TRP A 66 -18.87 -7.52 -0.99
CA TRP A 66 -17.86 -6.72 -1.70
C TRP A 66 -16.77 -7.57 -2.33
N ALA A 67 -16.20 -8.53 -1.58
CA ALA A 67 -15.14 -9.39 -2.10
C ALA A 67 -15.60 -10.28 -3.26
N LYS A 68 -16.84 -10.78 -3.23
CA LYS A 68 -17.42 -11.58 -4.32
C LYS A 68 -17.74 -10.73 -5.55
N TYR A 69 -18.18 -9.48 -5.34
CA TYR A 69 -18.35 -8.50 -6.39
C TYR A 69 -17.01 -8.18 -7.07
N CYS A 70 -15.98 -7.83 -6.31
CA CYS A 70 -14.67 -7.51 -6.87
C CYS A 70 -14.01 -8.69 -7.59
N ALA A 71 -14.18 -9.92 -7.08
CA ALA A 71 -13.70 -11.11 -7.76
C ALA A 71 -14.46 -11.37 -9.08
N GLY A 72 -15.78 -11.17 -9.09
CA GLY A 72 -16.61 -11.40 -10.28
C GLY A 72 -16.44 -10.34 -11.36
N GLU A 73 -16.42 -9.06 -10.99
CA GLU A 73 -16.40 -7.94 -11.94
C GLU A 73 -14.99 -7.52 -12.36
N PHE A 74 -14.02 -7.63 -11.46
CA PHE A 74 -12.67 -7.08 -11.69
C PHE A 74 -11.57 -8.14 -11.66
N GLY A 75 -11.89 -9.40 -11.35
CA GLY A 75 -10.90 -10.48 -11.26
C GLY A 75 -9.87 -10.30 -10.15
N ILE A 76 -10.15 -9.46 -9.14
CA ILE A 76 -9.19 -9.19 -8.06
C ILE A 76 -9.46 -10.03 -6.82
N SER A 77 -8.38 -10.37 -6.10
CA SER A 77 -8.47 -11.16 -4.87
C SER A 77 -9.20 -10.39 -3.76
N ARG A 78 -9.69 -11.14 -2.76
CA ARG A 78 -10.29 -10.56 -1.55
C ARG A 78 -9.34 -9.57 -0.87
N ALA A 79 -8.06 -9.94 -0.73
CA ALA A 79 -7.05 -9.08 -0.10
C ALA A 79 -6.89 -7.76 -0.86
N GLN A 80 -6.79 -7.82 -2.19
CA GLN A 80 -6.70 -6.63 -3.03
C GLN A 80 -7.97 -5.76 -2.94
N ALA A 81 -9.16 -6.39 -2.90
CA ALA A 81 -10.43 -5.68 -2.77
C ALA A 81 -10.54 -4.88 -1.45
N TYR A 82 -10.04 -5.42 -0.34
CA TYR A 82 -10.02 -4.69 0.93
C TYR A 82 -8.86 -3.69 1.01
N ARG A 83 -7.72 -3.98 0.38
CA ARG A 83 -6.61 -3.00 0.24
C ARG A 83 -7.07 -1.73 -0.48
N LEU A 84 -7.92 -1.84 -1.51
CA LEU A 84 -8.52 -0.69 -2.17
C LEU A 84 -9.40 0.15 -1.22
N LEU A 85 -10.13 -0.51 -0.30
CA LEU A 85 -10.93 0.20 0.71
C LEU A 85 -10.06 0.90 1.74
N ASP A 86 -8.93 0.32 2.13
CA ASP A 86 -8.00 0.94 3.07
C ASP A 86 -7.36 2.20 2.48
N VAL A 87 -6.96 2.14 1.20
CA VAL A 87 -6.48 3.31 0.45
C VAL A 87 -7.57 4.37 0.34
N ALA A 88 -8.80 3.97 0.02
CA ALA A 88 -9.94 4.87 -0.10
C ALA A 88 -10.31 5.54 1.22
N ARG A 89 -10.23 4.80 2.34
CA ARG A 89 -10.44 5.34 3.68
C ARG A 89 -9.38 6.37 4.03
N ALA A 90 -8.10 6.02 3.87
CA ALA A 90 -6.98 6.93 4.17
C ALA A 90 -7.08 8.24 3.36
N LEU A 91 -7.31 8.15 2.06
CA LEU A 91 -7.48 9.33 1.21
C LEU A 91 -8.72 10.14 1.59
N GLY A 92 -9.84 9.49 1.89
CA GLY A 92 -11.05 10.19 2.34
C GLY A 92 -10.84 10.96 3.63
N THR A 93 -10.13 10.38 4.59
CA THR A 93 -9.76 11.04 5.85
C THR A 93 -8.85 12.24 5.63
N ILE A 94 -7.82 12.10 4.80
CA ILE A 94 -6.91 13.21 4.46
C ILE A 94 -7.67 14.34 3.77
N GLN A 95 -8.51 14.01 2.78
CA GLN A 95 -9.34 14.99 2.08
C GLN A 95 -10.29 15.72 3.02
N ALA A 96 -10.93 14.99 3.95
CA ALA A 96 -11.82 15.60 4.94
C ALA A 96 -11.06 16.55 5.88
N ALA A 97 -9.88 16.18 6.37
CA ALA A 97 -9.08 17.03 7.25
C ALA A 97 -8.61 18.33 6.57
N VAL A 98 -8.21 18.24 5.28
CA VAL A 98 -7.87 19.43 4.48
C VAL A 98 -9.12 20.29 4.26
N ALA A 99 -10.24 19.67 3.84
CA ALA A 99 -11.48 20.37 3.56
C ALA A 99 -12.09 21.02 4.80
N ASP A 100 -11.97 20.43 5.99
CA ASP A 100 -12.48 21.03 7.24
C ASP A 100 -11.78 22.36 7.55
N THR A 101 -10.50 22.48 7.18
CA THR A 101 -9.74 23.73 7.31
C THR A 101 -10.13 24.78 6.25
N ASP A 102 -10.48 24.33 5.03
CA ASP A 102 -10.96 25.19 3.93
C ASP A 102 -12.44 25.60 4.11
N LEU A 103 -13.30 24.72 4.62
CA LEU A 103 -14.71 24.99 4.96
C LEU A 103 -14.83 26.04 6.07
N SER A 104 -13.82 26.13 6.94
CA SER A 104 -13.72 27.21 7.92
C SER A 104 -13.40 28.58 7.28
N ARG A 105 -13.11 28.67 5.97
CA ARG A 105 -12.76 29.91 5.28
C ARG A 105 -13.45 30.19 3.93
N MET A 106 -14.04 29.20 3.25
CA MET A 106 -14.64 29.36 1.91
C MET A 106 -15.97 28.62 1.78
N ARG A 107 -17.09 29.33 1.95
CA ARG A 107 -18.46 28.86 1.68
C ARG A 107 -18.80 28.83 0.18
N ASP A 108 -17.84 28.67 -0.73
CA ASP A 108 -18.13 28.80 -2.17
C ASP A 108 -17.13 28.04 -3.08
N THR A 109 -16.96 26.74 -2.87
CA THR A 109 -16.26 25.91 -3.87
C THR A 109 -16.93 24.56 -4.04
N ASP A 110 -17.14 24.23 -5.32
CA ASP A 110 -17.79 23.03 -5.83
C ASP A 110 -17.18 21.74 -5.22
N PRO A 111 -17.98 20.83 -4.62
CA PRO A 111 -17.49 19.57 -4.07
C PRO A 111 -16.78 18.66 -5.09
N ALA A 112 -16.95 18.90 -6.39
CA ALA A 112 -16.21 18.21 -7.44
C ALA A 112 -14.72 18.61 -7.50
N ALA A 113 -14.34 19.81 -7.02
CA ALA A 113 -12.95 20.28 -7.01
C ALA A 113 -12.09 19.63 -5.91
N ALA A 114 -12.70 19.18 -4.80
CA ALA A 114 -12.00 18.52 -3.69
C ALA A 114 -11.44 17.13 -4.06
N ALA A 115 -11.92 16.53 -5.15
CA ALA A 115 -11.42 15.25 -5.68
C ALA A 115 -10.06 15.36 -6.40
N VAL A 116 -9.50 16.57 -6.54
CA VAL A 116 -8.38 16.86 -7.46
C VAL A 116 -7.03 17.07 -6.75
N LEU A 117 -6.97 17.00 -5.42
CA LEU A 117 -5.68 17.14 -4.73
C LEU A 117 -4.89 15.82 -4.79
N ASP A 118 -4.05 15.69 -5.81
CA ASP A 118 -2.93 14.76 -5.80
C ASP A 118 -1.90 15.23 -4.76
N TYR A 119 -1.92 14.58 -3.60
CA TYR A 119 -0.95 14.82 -2.53
C TYR A 119 0.42 14.22 -2.83
N GLY A 120 0.62 13.54 -3.96
CA GLY A 120 1.86 12.85 -4.33
C GLY A 120 2.16 11.64 -3.43
N LEU A 121 1.14 11.08 -2.79
CA LEU A 121 1.28 9.95 -1.87
C LEU A 121 1.30 8.63 -2.64
N SER A 122 2.22 7.74 -2.27
CA SER A 122 2.20 6.38 -2.82
C SER A 122 1.10 5.54 -2.18
N GLN A 123 0.62 4.51 -2.88
CA GLN A 123 -0.33 3.54 -2.33
C GLN A 123 0.19 2.92 -1.02
N HIS A 124 1.48 2.61 -0.96
CA HIS A 124 2.11 2.07 0.24
C HIS A 124 2.05 3.05 1.41
N ALA A 125 2.28 4.35 1.18
CA ALA A 125 2.15 5.36 2.22
C ALA A 125 0.72 5.47 2.75
N LEU A 126 -0.28 5.37 1.86
CA LEU A 126 -1.70 5.39 2.23
C LEU A 126 -2.13 4.16 3.02
N ILE A 127 -1.63 2.98 2.64
CA ILE A 127 -1.87 1.74 3.39
C ILE A 127 -1.25 1.83 4.78
N ALA A 128 -0.02 2.34 4.90
CA ALA A 128 0.69 2.44 6.18
C ALA A 128 -0.04 3.33 7.21
N VAL A 129 -0.80 4.33 6.75
CA VAL A 129 -1.57 5.22 7.64
C VAL A 129 -3.05 4.86 7.77
N SER A 130 -3.53 3.86 7.02
CA SER A 130 -4.97 3.54 6.97
C SER A 130 -5.54 3.04 8.31
N ALA A 131 -4.67 2.51 9.18
CA ALA A 131 -5.00 2.06 10.53
C ALA A 131 -5.07 3.20 11.56
N ARG A 132 -4.57 4.40 11.24
CA ARG A 132 -4.47 5.56 12.15
C ARG A 132 -5.21 6.80 11.60
N PRO A 133 -6.51 6.69 11.25
CA PRO A 133 -7.23 7.77 10.56
C PRO A 133 -7.43 9.02 11.44
N SER A 134 -7.64 8.86 12.74
CA SER A 134 -7.81 10.01 13.65
C SER A 134 -6.49 10.78 13.79
N ASP A 135 -5.39 10.07 14.09
CA ASP A 135 -4.06 10.69 14.27
C ASP A 135 -3.64 11.52 13.05
N ILE A 136 -3.84 10.98 11.84
CA ILE A 136 -3.49 11.71 10.62
C ILE A 136 -4.40 12.91 10.38
N ALA A 137 -5.71 12.79 10.64
CA ALA A 137 -6.63 13.91 10.50
C ALA A 137 -6.28 15.04 11.48
N ASP A 138 -6.09 14.71 12.75
CA ASP A 138 -5.73 15.67 13.80
C ASP A 138 -4.42 16.37 13.49
N LEU A 139 -3.39 15.62 13.05
CA LEU A 139 -2.09 16.20 12.70
C LEU A 139 -2.18 17.15 11.50
N ILE A 140 -2.94 16.80 10.46
CA ILE A 140 -3.16 17.66 9.30
C ILE A 140 -3.91 18.92 9.72
N THR A 141 -5.04 18.78 10.41
CA THR A 141 -5.87 19.90 10.87
C THR A 141 -5.08 20.86 11.75
N ASN A 142 -4.32 20.34 12.73
CA ASN A 142 -3.50 21.15 13.63
C ASN A 142 -2.42 21.94 12.87
N ARG A 143 -1.76 21.33 11.89
CA ARG A 143 -0.72 21.99 11.09
C ARG A 143 -1.28 23.06 10.17
N LEU A 144 -2.38 22.76 9.48
CA LEU A 144 -3.03 23.74 8.61
C LEU A 144 -3.61 24.90 9.41
N ALA A 145 -4.16 24.63 10.59
CA ALA A 145 -4.57 25.67 11.53
C ALA A 145 -3.38 26.53 11.96
N ALA A 146 -2.25 25.93 12.38
CA ALA A 146 -1.06 26.69 12.78
C ALA A 146 -0.51 27.59 11.66
N LEU A 147 -0.52 27.11 10.41
CA LEU A 147 -0.14 27.91 9.24
C LEU A 147 -1.08 29.10 9.03
N ALA A 148 -2.38 28.88 9.18
CA ALA A 148 -3.38 29.93 9.06
C ALA A 148 -3.28 31.01 10.14
N HIS A 149 -2.84 30.65 11.35
CA HIS A 149 -2.57 31.61 12.41
C HIS A 149 -1.29 32.43 12.12
N SER A 150 -0.35 31.86 11.37
CA SER A 150 0.95 32.49 11.08
C SER A 150 0.95 33.35 9.81
N ALA A 151 -0.01 33.14 8.91
CA ALA A 151 -0.13 33.86 7.65
C ALA A 151 -1.59 34.28 7.38
N PRO A 152 -1.88 35.55 7.05
CA PRO A 152 -3.24 36.03 6.80
C PRO A 152 -3.83 35.54 5.47
N GLN A 153 -3.01 34.98 4.57
CA GLN A 153 -3.44 34.45 3.28
C GLN A 153 -3.75 32.95 3.36
N ALA A 154 -4.65 32.47 2.51
CA ALA A 154 -4.90 31.04 2.39
C ALA A 154 -3.63 30.30 1.94
N PRO A 155 -3.30 29.14 2.53
CA PRO A 155 -2.14 28.36 2.11
C PRO A 155 -2.29 27.92 0.66
N ASP A 156 -1.22 28.06 -0.13
CA ASP A 156 -1.25 27.62 -1.51
C ASP A 156 -1.31 26.07 -1.61
N PRO A 157 -1.79 25.51 -2.73
CA PRO A 157 -1.91 24.07 -2.90
C PRO A 157 -0.59 23.28 -2.78
N ALA A 158 0.58 23.88 -3.07
CA ALA A 158 1.86 23.21 -2.85
C ALA A 158 2.20 23.11 -1.35
N THR A 159 1.90 24.15 -0.59
CA THR A 159 2.03 24.16 0.87
C THR A 159 1.12 23.11 1.53
N VAL A 160 -0.16 23.04 1.14
CA VAL A 160 -1.09 21.99 1.65
C VAL A 160 -0.56 20.59 1.34
N ARG A 161 -0.08 20.36 0.11
CA ARG A 161 0.54 19.07 -0.26
C ARG A 161 1.77 18.73 0.59
N ALA A 162 2.62 19.72 0.87
CA ALA A 162 3.80 19.52 1.71
C ALA A 162 3.41 19.14 3.15
N VAL A 163 2.41 19.81 3.73
CA VAL A 163 1.87 19.50 5.07
C VAL A 163 1.34 18.07 5.13
N VAL A 164 0.53 17.68 4.15
CA VAL A 164 -0.04 16.33 4.08
C VAL A 164 1.07 15.27 3.94
N ARG A 165 2.04 15.48 3.05
CA ARG A 165 3.19 14.56 2.90
C ARG A 165 3.98 14.42 4.20
N GLN A 166 4.24 15.53 4.88
CA GLN A 166 4.96 15.51 6.14
C GLN A 166 4.16 14.81 7.23
N ALA A 167 2.85 15.07 7.35
CA ALA A 167 2.00 14.40 8.32
C ALA A 167 1.95 12.87 8.10
N VAL A 168 1.80 12.44 6.84
CA VAL A 168 1.87 11.01 6.48
C VAL A 168 3.23 10.41 6.82
N HIS A 169 4.32 11.12 6.51
CA HIS A 169 5.67 10.67 6.85
C HIS A 169 5.83 10.49 8.36
N ASP A 170 5.44 11.49 9.15
CA ASP A 170 5.60 11.46 10.61
C ASP A 170 4.79 10.34 11.24
N ILE A 171 3.55 10.11 10.80
CA ILE A 171 2.73 8.99 11.30
C ILE A 171 3.35 7.63 10.95
N ARG A 172 4.01 7.51 9.80
CA ARG A 172 4.70 6.27 9.39
C ARG A 172 5.97 6.01 10.17
N THR A 173 6.70 7.07 10.53
CA THR A 173 7.96 6.95 11.27
C THR A 173 7.76 6.96 12.78
N THR A 174 6.61 7.45 13.26
CA THR A 174 6.24 7.39 14.67
C THR A 174 5.88 5.95 15.00
N PRO A 175 6.61 5.28 15.92
CA PRO A 175 6.22 3.97 16.43
C PRO A 175 4.75 4.02 16.86
N PRO A 176 3.94 2.99 16.56
CA PRO A 176 2.59 2.93 17.11
C PRO A 176 2.70 3.12 18.63
N PRO A 177 1.80 3.91 19.25
CA PRO A 177 1.82 4.08 20.69
C PRO A 177 1.90 2.70 21.32
N ALA A 178 2.80 2.55 22.30
CA ALA A 178 2.90 1.31 23.06
C ALA A 178 1.47 0.93 23.45
N PRO A 179 1.04 -0.32 23.22
CA PRO A 179 -0.31 -0.72 23.58
C PRO A 179 -0.53 -0.28 25.02
N ASP A 180 -1.60 0.49 25.26
CA ASP A 180 -2.09 0.71 26.62
C ASP A 180 -2.07 -0.64 27.31
N GLU A 181 -1.58 -0.67 28.56
CA GLU A 181 -1.49 -1.86 29.39
C GLU A 181 -2.68 -2.78 29.05
N PRO A 182 -2.41 -4.01 28.57
CA PRO A 182 -3.44 -4.83 27.97
C PRO A 182 -4.61 -4.86 28.94
N PRO A 183 -5.81 -4.41 28.53
CA PRO A 183 -6.95 -4.39 29.41
C PRO A 183 -7.06 -5.79 29.99
N THR A 184 -7.19 -5.88 31.32
CA THR A 184 -7.24 -7.16 32.05
C THR A 184 -8.32 -8.10 31.51
N ASN A 185 -9.23 -7.59 30.66
CA ASN A 185 -10.01 -8.35 29.69
C ASN A 185 -9.91 -7.74 28.28
N PRO A 186 -9.10 -8.29 27.36
CA PRO A 186 -9.01 -7.78 26.00
C PRO A 186 -10.30 -8.06 25.23
N THR A 187 -10.83 -7.02 24.59
CA THR A 187 -12.01 -7.20 23.72
C THR A 187 -11.64 -8.10 22.53
N PRO A 188 -12.60 -8.86 21.97
CA PRO A 188 -12.36 -9.68 20.78
C PRO A 188 -11.80 -8.91 19.57
N ALA A 189 -12.07 -7.60 19.48
CA ALA A 189 -11.52 -6.74 18.44
C ALA A 189 -10.03 -6.42 18.66
N ALA A 190 -9.63 -6.16 19.91
CA ALA A 190 -8.24 -5.94 20.27
C ALA A 190 -7.38 -7.20 20.04
N LEU A 191 -7.91 -8.37 20.41
CA LEU A 191 -7.24 -9.65 20.13
C LEU A 191 -7.08 -9.90 18.62
N ARG A 192 -8.10 -9.61 17.81
CA ARG A 192 -8.00 -9.74 16.35
C ARG A 192 -6.93 -8.83 15.77
N ARG A 193 -6.87 -7.58 16.22
CA ARG A 193 -5.82 -6.64 15.79
C ARG A 193 -4.43 -7.15 16.16
N ALA A 194 -4.23 -7.61 17.40
CA ALA A 194 -2.94 -8.18 17.82
C ALA A 194 -2.54 -9.41 16.99
N VAL A 195 -3.49 -10.27 16.64
CA VAL A 195 -3.24 -11.41 15.74
C VAL A 195 -2.90 -10.97 14.32
N ASP A 196 -3.57 -9.94 13.81
CA ASP A 196 -3.28 -9.39 12.48
C ASP A 196 -1.91 -8.70 12.43
N ASP A 197 -1.53 -7.97 13.50
CA ASP A 197 -0.22 -7.34 13.64
C ASP A 197 0.90 -8.40 13.73
N LEU A 198 0.68 -9.46 14.50
CA LEU A 198 1.61 -10.59 14.58
C LEU A 198 1.77 -11.28 13.22
N ALA A 199 0.66 -11.50 12.50
CA ALA A 199 0.71 -12.07 11.15
C ALA A 199 1.49 -11.16 10.18
N ALA A 200 1.30 -9.84 10.25
CA ALA A 200 2.06 -8.89 9.45
C ALA A 200 3.57 -8.94 9.76
N HIS A 201 3.94 -9.05 11.03
CA HIS A 201 5.34 -9.24 11.42
C HIS A 201 5.93 -10.54 10.85
N THR A 202 5.20 -11.64 10.94
CA THR A 202 5.63 -12.93 10.41
C THR A 202 5.75 -12.92 8.88
N GLN A 203 4.91 -12.15 8.19
CA GLN A 203 5.04 -11.92 6.74
C GLN A 203 6.39 -11.25 6.42
N THR A 204 6.76 -10.20 7.15
CA THR A 204 8.06 -9.52 6.95
C THR A 204 9.24 -10.44 7.20
N ILE A 205 9.18 -11.27 8.24
CA ILE A 205 10.23 -12.28 8.50
C ILE A 205 10.29 -13.28 7.33
N GLY A 206 9.14 -13.77 6.86
CA GLY A 206 9.09 -14.69 5.71
C GLY A 206 9.64 -14.10 4.42
N GLU A 207 9.43 -12.80 4.17
CA GLU A 207 10.00 -12.08 3.03
C GLU A 207 11.53 -12.02 3.11
N LEU A 208 12.10 -11.70 4.28
CA LEU A 208 13.55 -11.76 4.50
C LEU A 208 14.11 -13.17 4.26
N LEU A 209 13.40 -14.19 4.74
CA LEU A 209 13.79 -15.58 4.52
C LEU A 209 13.71 -16.00 3.04
N LEU A 210 12.86 -15.36 2.23
CA LEU A 210 12.80 -15.57 0.79
C LEU A 210 13.94 -14.88 0.03
N GLU A 211 14.50 -13.79 0.56
CA GLU A 211 15.72 -13.19 0.01
C GLU A 211 16.92 -14.12 0.21
N VAL A 212 16.99 -14.79 1.36
CA VAL A 212 18.07 -15.73 1.71
C VAL A 212 17.87 -17.10 1.05
N ALA A 213 16.63 -17.62 1.07
CA ALA A 213 16.26 -18.91 0.48
C ALA A 213 15.09 -18.73 -0.50
N PRO A 214 15.37 -18.46 -1.78
CA PRO A 214 14.36 -18.11 -2.78
C PRO A 214 13.25 -19.15 -2.98
N ALA A 215 12.11 -18.70 -3.49
CA ALA A 215 10.89 -19.49 -3.68
C ALA A 215 11.06 -20.79 -4.50
N TYR A 216 12.05 -20.86 -5.39
CA TYR A 216 12.31 -22.06 -6.19
C TYR A 216 12.98 -23.20 -5.40
N LEU A 217 13.47 -22.93 -4.19
CA LEU A 217 14.01 -23.94 -3.30
C LEU A 217 12.89 -24.62 -2.50
N SER A 218 12.92 -25.95 -2.43
CA SER A 218 12.08 -26.69 -1.50
C SER A 218 12.48 -26.42 -0.05
N ASP A 219 11.59 -26.70 0.92
CA ASP A 219 11.92 -26.51 2.34
C ASP A 219 13.14 -27.34 2.78
N HIS A 220 13.31 -28.53 2.22
CA HIS A 220 14.51 -29.35 2.45
C HIS A 220 15.79 -28.66 1.94
N GLN A 221 15.74 -28.02 0.77
CA GLN A 221 16.87 -27.27 0.23
C GLN A 221 17.12 -25.97 1.00
N ALA A 222 16.05 -25.28 1.40
CA ALA A 222 16.12 -24.04 2.16
C ALA A 222 16.69 -24.26 3.56
N THR A 223 16.42 -25.42 4.18
CA THR A 223 16.90 -25.78 5.53
C THR A 223 18.41 -25.56 5.68
N GLY A 224 19.23 -26.06 4.75
CA GLY A 224 20.68 -25.93 4.84
C GLY A 224 21.19 -24.48 4.77
N ILE A 225 20.41 -23.58 4.19
CA ILE A 225 20.75 -22.15 4.04
C ILE A 225 20.20 -21.35 5.23
N LEU A 226 19.00 -21.70 5.70
CA LEU A 226 18.27 -20.93 6.70
C LEU A 226 18.68 -21.23 8.14
N VAL A 227 19.26 -22.39 8.45
CA VAL A 227 19.70 -22.74 9.83
C VAL A 227 20.53 -21.62 10.46
N ALA A 228 21.62 -21.22 9.81
CA ALA A 228 22.52 -20.19 10.36
C ALA A 228 21.85 -18.82 10.47
N PHE A 229 21.02 -18.46 9.49
CA PHE A 229 20.32 -17.18 9.49
C PHE A 229 19.24 -17.10 10.57
N CYS A 230 18.48 -18.18 10.78
CA CYS A 230 17.47 -18.28 11.82
C CYS A 230 18.12 -18.19 13.22
N ASP A 231 19.25 -18.84 13.44
CA ASP A 231 20.02 -18.75 14.68
C ASP A 231 20.47 -17.29 14.96
N ASP A 232 20.96 -16.59 13.93
CA ASP A 232 21.43 -15.20 14.03
C ASP A 232 20.31 -14.21 14.39
N ILE A 233 19.08 -14.44 13.93
CA ILE A 233 17.91 -13.61 14.25
C ILE A 233 17.10 -14.13 15.44
N GLY A 234 17.57 -15.21 16.08
CA GLY A 234 16.97 -15.78 17.28
C GLY A 234 15.60 -16.42 17.07
N ILE A 235 15.33 -16.94 15.88
CA ILE A 235 14.09 -17.69 15.60
C ILE A 235 14.40 -19.17 15.38
N ASP A 236 13.48 -20.04 15.80
CA ASP A 236 13.58 -21.47 15.54
C ASP A 236 13.41 -21.77 14.03
N LEU A 237 14.11 -22.80 13.53
CA LEU A 237 14.09 -23.14 12.11
C LEU A 237 12.69 -23.51 11.60
N ASP A 238 11.90 -24.23 12.38
CA ASP A 238 10.54 -24.62 11.97
C ASP A 238 9.65 -23.38 11.85
N HIS A 239 9.83 -22.41 12.75
CA HIS A 239 9.17 -21.11 12.66
C HIS A 239 9.63 -20.33 11.42
N GLY A 240 10.93 -20.35 11.10
CA GLY A 240 11.46 -19.74 9.89
C GLY A 240 10.85 -20.35 8.62
N LEU A 241 10.83 -21.67 8.50
CA LEU A 241 10.22 -22.37 7.36
C LEU A 241 8.71 -22.11 7.26
N ALA A 242 8.01 -22.04 8.39
CA ALA A 242 6.60 -21.68 8.43
C ALA A 242 6.35 -20.23 7.97
N ALA A 243 7.17 -19.27 8.43
CA ALA A 243 7.11 -17.87 8.00
C ALA A 243 7.42 -17.73 6.50
N ARG A 244 8.41 -18.46 5.98
CA ARG A 244 8.75 -18.50 4.55
C ARG A 244 7.58 -19.01 3.70
N ARG A 245 6.95 -20.12 4.10
CA ARG A 245 5.73 -20.65 3.43
C ARG A 245 4.57 -19.67 3.51
N TYR A 246 4.41 -19.01 4.65
CA TYR A 246 3.39 -17.97 4.82
C TYR A 246 3.64 -16.80 3.87
N ALA A 247 4.88 -16.33 3.72
CA ALA A 247 5.20 -15.27 2.77
C ALA A 247 4.92 -15.65 1.31
N LEU A 248 5.15 -16.92 0.93
CA LEU A 248 4.85 -17.43 -0.40
C LEU A 248 3.36 -17.51 -0.71
N THR A 249 2.55 -17.93 0.28
CA THR A 249 1.15 -18.32 0.05
C THR A 249 0.15 -17.30 0.58
N SER A 250 0.57 -16.44 1.51
CA SER A 250 -0.28 -15.67 2.41
C SER A 250 -1.34 -16.51 3.15
N ASP A 251 -1.18 -17.85 3.22
CA ASP A 251 -2.09 -18.74 3.93
C ASP A 251 -1.66 -18.91 5.38
N ARG A 252 -2.46 -18.41 6.31
CA ARG A 252 -2.18 -18.49 7.76
C ARG A 252 -2.03 -19.93 8.27
N ARG A 253 -2.56 -20.93 7.55
CA ARG A 253 -2.37 -22.35 7.90
C ARG A 253 -0.92 -22.79 7.80
N ALA A 254 -0.13 -22.15 6.93
CA ALA A 254 1.30 -22.40 6.80
C ALA A 254 2.08 -22.13 8.10
N LEU A 255 1.60 -21.19 8.92
CA LEU A 255 2.19 -20.87 10.24
C LEU A 255 2.02 -21.99 11.26
N HIS A 256 1.06 -22.88 11.04
CA HIS A 256 0.79 -24.02 11.92
C HIS A 256 1.36 -25.34 11.37
N GLY A 257 2.23 -25.28 10.36
CA GLY A 257 2.82 -26.46 9.74
C GLY A 257 1.83 -27.32 8.93
N THR A 258 0.57 -26.90 8.81
CA THR A 258 -0.49 -27.63 8.08
C THR A 258 -0.66 -27.04 6.70
N VAL A 259 0.19 -27.46 5.78
CA VAL A 259 -0.04 -27.27 4.33
C VAL A 259 -0.13 -28.66 3.71
N LEU A 260 -1.30 -28.97 3.14
CA LEU A 260 -1.49 -30.10 2.23
C LEU A 260 -0.91 -29.77 0.86
#